data_AF-X1BAZ7-F1
#
_entry.id   AF-X1BAZ7-F1
#
_cell.length_a   1.000
_cell.length_b   1.000
_cell.length_c   1.000
_cell.angle_alpha   90.00
_cell.angle_beta   90.00
_cell.angle_gamma   90.00
#
_symmetry.space_group_name_H-M   'P 1'
#
loop_
_entity.id
_entity.type
_entity.pdbx_description
1 polymer ?
#
loop_
_entity_poly.entity_id
_entity_poly.type
_entity_poly.pdbx_seq_one_letter_code
_entity_poly.pdbx_strand_id
1 'polypeptide(L)'
;MTPQKLRKFFKTQMSDAQVPFEIYEALMGHEKGIEAVYRGYSINQLRQWYLKGEDRLLVFERPVNQDEIDRLDQQLKTMQSQMKSILDFQKRVTTTFDDDNKFQQLDIPSEVIVAAYGQEQKRKKEAKFKKLVESLGDEELAKEVWKLKYKEKA
;
A
#
# COMPACT_ATOMS: atom_id res chain seq x y z
N MET A 1 -6.43 -33.63 18.42
CA MET A 1 -5.05 -33.27 18.04
C MET A 1 -4.13 -33.68 19.20
N THR A 2 -3.07 -34.45 18.99
CA THR A 2 -2.23 -34.94 20.10
C THR A 2 -1.06 -33.97 20.37
N PRO A 3 -0.55 -33.87 21.61
CA PRO A 3 0.59 -33.01 21.93
C PRO A 3 1.83 -33.26 21.05
N GLN A 4 2.08 -34.52 20.68
CA GLN A 4 3.18 -34.88 19.78
C GLN A 4 3.00 -34.34 18.36
N LYS A 5 1.76 -34.23 17.86
CA LYS A 5 1.48 -33.66 16.54
C LYS A 5 1.74 -32.15 16.50
N LEU A 6 1.41 -31.43 17.58
CA LEU A 6 1.72 -30.00 17.71
C LEU A 6 3.23 -29.75 17.74
N ARG A 7 3.99 -30.58 18.47
CA ARG A 7 5.46 -30.50 18.51
C ARG A 7 6.10 -30.77 17.14
N LYS A 8 5.59 -31.77 16.42
CA LYS A 8 6.03 -32.06 15.05
C LYS A 8 5.70 -30.90 14.09
N PHE A 9 4.50 -30.32 14.21
CA PHE A 9 4.10 -29.15 13.44
C PHE A 9 5.04 -27.95 13.69
N PHE A 10 5.29 -27.60 14.95
CA PHE A 10 6.21 -26.52 15.32
C PHE A 10 7.59 -26.72 14.70
N LYS A 11 8.14 -27.94 14.79
CA LYS A 11 9.43 -28.29 14.18
C LYS A 11 9.43 -28.10 12.67
N THR A 12 8.39 -28.58 11.97
CA THR A 12 8.28 -28.42 10.51
C THR A 12 8.24 -26.94 10.14
N GLN A 13 7.40 -26.12 10.80
CA GLN A 13 7.28 -24.70 10.47
C GLN A 13 8.57 -23.91 10.74
N MET A 14 9.24 -24.17 11.87
CA MET A 14 10.52 -23.53 12.20
C MET A 14 11.64 -23.95 11.25
N SER A 15 11.67 -25.22 10.84
CA SER A 15 12.61 -25.70 9.83
C SER A 15 12.38 -25.03 8.48
N ASP A 16 11.12 -24.87 8.06
CA ASP A 16 10.79 -24.22 6.80
C ASP A 16 11.14 -22.72 6.85
N ALA A 17 11.05 -22.07 8.02
CA ALA A 17 11.51 -20.71 8.28
C ALA A 17 13.05 -20.57 8.37
N GLN A 18 13.79 -21.62 8.02
CA GLN A 18 15.26 -21.65 8.03
C GLN A 18 15.87 -21.41 9.42
N VAL A 19 15.14 -21.72 10.48
CA VAL A 19 15.68 -21.69 11.85
C VAL A 19 16.59 -22.92 12.05
N PRO A 20 17.82 -22.76 12.57
CA PRO A 20 18.72 -23.88 12.78
C PRO A 20 18.15 -24.97 13.69
N PHE A 21 18.52 -26.22 13.43
CA PHE A 21 18.08 -27.40 14.19
C PHE A 21 18.25 -27.23 15.70
N GLU A 22 19.42 -26.77 16.11
CA GLU A 22 19.78 -26.59 17.51
C GLU A 22 18.88 -25.57 18.21
N ILE A 23 18.45 -24.53 17.49
CA ILE A 23 17.63 -23.44 18.02
C ILE A 23 16.19 -23.91 18.22
N TYR A 24 15.56 -24.57 17.25
CA TYR A 24 14.17 -25.00 17.46
C TYR A 24 14.04 -26.17 18.44
N GLU A 25 15.06 -27.04 18.57
CA GLU A 25 15.07 -28.08 19.61
C GLU A 25 15.26 -27.44 20.99
N ALA A 26 16.09 -26.39 21.11
CA ALA A 26 16.20 -25.58 22.33
C ALA A 26 14.86 -24.88 22.68
N LEU A 27 14.18 -24.28 21.70
CA LEU A 27 12.85 -23.66 21.89
C LEU A 27 11.79 -24.68 22.34
N MET A 28 11.90 -25.93 21.90
CA MET A 28 11.02 -27.01 22.34
C MET A 28 11.39 -27.59 23.71
N GLY A 29 12.51 -27.17 24.33
CA GLY A 29 13.01 -27.82 25.55
C GLY A 29 13.47 -29.27 25.31
N HIS A 30 13.87 -29.60 24.07
CA HIS A 30 14.49 -30.87 23.74
C HIS A 30 15.99 -30.78 24.03
N GLU A 31 16.35 -31.10 25.27
CA GLU A 31 17.72 -31.34 25.67
C GLU A 31 18.12 -32.76 25.29
N LYS A 32 18.66 -32.94 24.07
CA LYS A 32 19.36 -34.18 23.74
C LYS A 32 20.84 -33.99 24.06
N GLY A 33 21.33 -34.77 25.03
CA GLY A 33 22.75 -34.93 25.33
C GLY A 33 23.41 -33.80 26.12
N ILE A 34 24.72 -33.98 26.32
CA ILE A 34 25.64 -33.11 27.08
C ILE A 34 25.82 -31.72 26.42
N GLU A 35 25.39 -31.58 25.17
CA GLU A 35 25.43 -30.34 24.39
C GLU A 35 24.48 -29.26 24.92
N ALA A 36 23.43 -29.62 25.66
CA ALA A 36 22.53 -28.65 26.30
C ALA A 36 23.29 -27.68 27.23
N VAL A 37 24.38 -28.14 27.85
CA VAL A 37 25.24 -27.36 28.76
C VAL A 37 26.12 -26.36 28.00
N TYR A 38 26.37 -26.58 26.71
CA TYR A 38 27.18 -25.71 25.85
C TYR A 38 26.34 -24.76 24.97
N ARG A 39 25.01 -24.88 24.99
CA ARG A 39 24.10 -23.97 24.28
C ARG A 39 24.06 -22.61 24.99
N GLY A 40 25.12 -21.82 24.84
CA GLY A 40 25.24 -20.46 25.36
C GLY A 40 24.31 -19.44 24.68
N TYR A 41 23.15 -19.86 24.17
CA TYR A 41 22.19 -18.94 23.59
C TYR A 41 21.50 -18.16 24.69
N SER A 42 21.66 -16.85 24.66
CA SER A 42 20.84 -15.97 25.48
C SER A 42 19.36 -16.09 25.08
N ILE A 43 18.47 -15.85 26.05
CA ILE A 43 17.02 -15.75 25.80
C ILE A 43 16.71 -14.77 24.65
N ASN A 44 17.50 -13.69 24.54
CA ASN A 44 17.37 -12.71 23.46
C ASN A 44 17.68 -13.29 22.08
N GLN A 45 18.68 -14.14 21.95
CA GLN A 45 19.00 -14.81 20.69
C GLN A 45 17.91 -15.81 20.30
N LEU A 46 17.43 -16.61 21.26
CA LEU A 46 16.30 -17.52 21.03
C LEU A 46 15.04 -16.78 20.60
N ARG A 47 14.74 -15.63 21.24
CA ARG A 47 13.63 -14.76 20.87
C ARG A 47 13.75 -14.26 19.42
N GLN A 48 14.93 -13.79 19.02
CA GLN A 48 15.11 -13.31 17.64
C GLN A 48 14.87 -14.42 16.61
N TRP A 49 15.31 -15.63 16.90
CA TRP A 49 15.06 -16.78 16.02
C TRP A 49 13.61 -17.23 16.03
N TYR A 50 12.94 -17.20 17.18
CA TYR A 50 11.51 -17.48 17.28
C TYR A 50 10.69 -16.52 16.41
N LEU A 51 10.96 -15.21 16.52
CA LEU A 51 10.25 -14.17 15.74
C LEU A 51 10.43 -14.34 14.22
N LYS A 52 11.52 -14.96 13.75
CA LYS A 52 11.73 -15.22 12.32
C LYS A 52 10.81 -16.29 11.74
N GLY A 53 10.27 -17.18 12.58
CA GLY A 53 9.39 -18.27 12.16
C GLY A 53 8.00 -18.23 12.80
N GLU A 54 7.68 -17.15 13.53
CA GLU A 54 6.41 -16.96 14.22
C GLU A 54 5.23 -16.91 13.23
N ASP A 55 5.40 -16.18 12.13
CA ASP A 55 4.44 -16.05 11.03
C ASP A 55 3.98 -17.42 10.47
N ARG A 56 4.89 -18.40 10.44
CA ARG A 56 4.61 -19.76 9.95
C ARG A 56 3.91 -20.65 10.97
N LEU A 57 3.94 -20.30 12.25
CA LEU A 57 3.17 -21.01 13.27
C LEU A 57 1.69 -20.64 13.22
N LEU A 58 1.36 -19.52 12.57
CA LEU A 58 0.01 -19.00 12.47
C LEU A 58 -0.66 -19.54 11.21
N VAL A 59 -1.83 -20.16 11.39
CA VAL A 59 -2.58 -20.82 10.32
C VAL A 59 -3.22 -19.81 9.34
N PHE A 60 -3.19 -18.51 9.66
CA PHE A 60 -3.99 -17.48 8.98
C PHE A 60 -3.20 -16.33 8.32
N GLU A 61 -1.87 -16.36 8.27
CA GLU A 61 -1.09 -15.13 8.00
C GLU A 61 -0.47 -14.96 6.61
N ARG A 62 -0.87 -15.75 5.61
CA ARG A 62 -0.81 -15.23 4.24
C ARG A 62 -2.23 -15.06 3.73
N PRO A 63 -2.77 -13.83 3.62
CA PRO A 63 -3.83 -13.63 2.66
C PRO A 63 -3.30 -14.17 1.33
N VAL A 64 -4.08 -15.06 0.71
CA VAL A 64 -3.71 -15.82 -0.48
C VAL A 64 -3.21 -14.93 -1.63
N ASN A 65 -3.49 -13.61 -1.59
CA ASN A 65 -3.03 -12.60 -2.53
C ASN A 65 -2.53 -11.31 -1.84
N GLN A 66 -1.32 -11.30 -1.29
CA GLN A 66 -0.70 -10.05 -0.80
C GLN A 66 -0.62 -8.98 -1.91
N ASP A 67 -0.38 -9.41 -3.15
CA ASP A 67 -0.38 -8.52 -4.33
C ASP A 67 -1.74 -7.85 -4.57
N GLU A 68 -2.85 -8.52 -4.25
CA GLU A 68 -4.20 -7.96 -4.40
C GLU A 68 -4.49 -6.95 -3.30
N ILE A 69 -4.03 -7.19 -2.08
CA ILE A 69 -4.14 -6.25 -0.96
C ILE A 69 -3.35 -4.98 -1.25
N ASP A 70 -2.12 -5.12 -1.75
CA ASP A 70 -1.29 -3.97 -2.10
C ASP A 70 -1.91 -3.15 -3.24
N ARG A 71 -2.52 -3.82 -4.23
CA ARG A 71 -3.30 -3.14 -5.30
C ARG A 71 -4.51 -2.42 -4.75
N LEU A 72 -5.29 -3.05 -3.87
CA LEU A 72 -6.47 -2.45 -3.24
C LEU A 72 -6.08 -1.24 -2.37
N ASP A 73 -4.98 -1.31 -1.63
CA ASP A 73 -4.48 -0.19 -0.83
C ASP A 73 -4.03 0.99 -1.72
N GLN A 74 -3.38 0.71 -2.85
CA GLN A 74 -3.05 1.74 -3.85
C GLN A 74 -4.30 2.38 -4.47
N GLN A 75 -5.33 1.59 -4.76
CA GLN A 75 -6.62 2.09 -5.25
C GLN A 75 -7.30 2.99 -4.20
N LEU A 76 -7.33 2.56 -2.94
CA LEU A 76 -7.88 3.35 -1.83
C LEU A 76 -7.17 4.69 -1.68
N LYS A 77 -5.83 4.70 -1.67
CA LYS A 77 -5.03 5.94 -1.62
C LYS A 77 -5.31 6.87 -2.80
N THR A 78 -5.47 6.31 -3.99
CA THR A 78 -5.78 7.08 -5.21
C THR A 78 -7.17 7.70 -5.13
N MET A 79 -8.19 6.93 -4.73
CA MET A 79 -9.56 7.41 -4.55
C MET A 79 -9.65 8.49 -3.45
N GLN A 80 -8.98 8.31 -2.32
CA GLN A 80 -8.93 9.31 -1.25
C GLN A 80 -8.32 10.64 -1.73
N SER A 81 -7.26 10.56 -2.54
CA SER A 81 -6.63 11.74 -3.13
C SER A 81 -7.58 12.46 -4.10
N GLN A 82 -8.32 11.69 -4.91
CA GLN A 82 -9.34 12.23 -5.82
C GLN A 82 -10.48 12.90 -5.03
N MET A 83 -11.02 12.24 -4.00
CA MET A 83 -12.07 12.82 -3.15
C MET A 83 -11.62 14.14 -2.51
N LYS A 84 -10.41 14.19 -1.96
CA LYS A 84 -9.85 15.41 -1.39
C LYS A 84 -9.78 16.55 -2.42
N SER A 85 -9.35 16.25 -3.64
CA SER A 85 -9.30 17.25 -4.71
C SER A 85 -10.67 17.78 -5.13
N ILE A 86 -11.70 16.91 -5.12
CA ILE A 86 -13.09 17.28 -5.43
C ILE A 86 -13.64 18.16 -4.31
N LEU A 87 -13.39 17.81 -3.04
CA LEU A 87 -13.79 18.62 -1.89
C LEU A 87 -13.14 20.01 -1.91
N ASP A 88 -11.84 20.08 -2.22
CA ASP A 88 -11.14 21.35 -2.34
C ASP A 88 -11.69 22.20 -3.49
N PHE A 89 -12.09 21.57 -4.60
CA PHE A 89 -12.76 22.25 -5.71
C PHE A 89 -14.15 22.74 -5.31
N GLN A 90 -14.96 21.89 -4.68
CA GLN A 90 -16.29 22.25 -4.17
C GLN A 90 -16.21 23.49 -3.28
N LYS A 91 -15.28 23.52 -2.32
CA LYS A 91 -15.05 24.70 -1.46
C LYS A 91 -14.76 25.97 -2.28
N ARG A 92 -14.00 25.89 -3.37
CA ARG A 92 -13.72 27.05 -4.23
C ARG A 92 -14.93 27.52 -5.02
N VAL A 93 -15.79 26.60 -5.47
CA VAL A 93 -16.96 26.91 -6.29
C VAL A 93 -18.13 27.42 -5.43
N THR A 94 -18.32 26.85 -4.24
CA THR A 94 -19.42 27.23 -3.35
C THR A 94 -19.13 28.49 -2.55
N THR A 95 -17.86 28.87 -2.40
CA THR A 95 -17.46 30.11 -1.71
C THR A 95 -17.38 31.24 -2.73
N THR A 96 -18.47 31.98 -2.88
CA THR A 96 -18.48 33.25 -3.60
C THR A 96 -18.34 34.39 -2.60
N PHE A 97 -17.60 35.45 -2.99
CA PHE A 97 -17.46 36.67 -2.20
C PHE A 97 -18.56 37.63 -2.64
N ASP A 98 -19.52 37.92 -1.76
CA ASP A 98 -20.37 39.09 -1.89
C ASP A 98 -19.64 40.31 -1.29
N ASP A 99 -19.83 41.48 -1.90
CA ASP A 99 -19.22 42.78 -1.51
C ASP A 99 -19.48 43.17 -0.03
N ASP A 100 -20.41 42.49 0.65
CA ASP A 100 -20.79 42.71 2.06
C ASP A 100 -20.05 41.79 3.07
N ASN A 101 -18.99 41.10 2.66
CA ASN A 101 -18.10 40.36 3.56
C ASN A 101 -18.81 39.22 4.34
N LYS A 102 -19.88 38.65 3.78
CA LYS A 102 -20.60 37.48 4.31
C LYS A 102 -20.38 36.26 3.40
N PHE A 103 -19.88 35.18 3.96
CA PHE A 103 -19.74 33.90 3.25
C PHE A 103 -21.12 33.26 3.06
N GLN A 104 -21.59 33.17 1.82
CA GLN A 104 -22.76 32.36 1.48
C GLN A 104 -22.29 31.04 0.87
N GLN A 105 -22.68 29.91 1.48
CA GLN A 105 -22.55 28.60 0.84
C GLN A 105 -23.67 28.45 -0.17
N LEU A 106 -23.32 28.49 -1.46
CA LEU A 106 -24.24 28.12 -2.53
C LEU A 106 -24.46 26.60 -2.48
N ASP A 107 -25.72 26.18 -2.35
CA ASP A 107 -26.10 24.77 -2.37
C ASP A 107 -26.13 24.26 -3.82
N ILE A 108 -24.95 23.94 -4.34
CA ILE A 108 -24.76 23.49 -5.72
C ILE A 108 -24.87 21.96 -5.75
N PRO A 109 -25.74 21.38 -6.59
CA PRO A 109 -25.85 19.93 -6.74
C PRO A 109 -24.50 19.27 -7.09
N SER A 110 -24.21 18.13 -6.47
CA SER A 110 -22.95 17.40 -6.62
C SER A 110 -22.62 17.04 -8.07
N GLU A 111 -23.64 16.72 -8.87
CA GLU A 111 -23.53 16.42 -10.30
C GLU A 111 -22.89 17.57 -11.09
N VAL A 112 -23.30 18.81 -10.77
CA VAL A 112 -22.78 20.02 -11.42
C VAL A 112 -21.33 20.25 -11.02
N ILE A 113 -20.98 20.03 -9.75
CA ILE A 113 -19.60 20.15 -9.24
C ILE A 113 -18.68 19.12 -9.92
N VAL A 114 -19.11 17.87 -10.03
CA VAL A 114 -18.35 16.80 -10.68
C VAL A 114 -18.17 17.08 -12.17
N ALA A 115 -19.21 17.57 -12.85
CA ALA A 115 -19.12 17.96 -14.26
C ALA A 115 -18.16 19.15 -14.47
N ALA A 116 -18.23 20.17 -13.62
CA ALA A 116 -17.34 21.33 -13.66
C ALA A 116 -15.88 20.93 -13.39
N TYR A 117 -15.64 20.04 -12.42
CA TYR A 117 -14.32 19.48 -12.16
C TYR A 117 -13.78 18.69 -13.36
N GLY A 118 -14.63 17.88 -14.01
CA GLY A 118 -14.27 17.17 -15.23
C GLY A 118 -13.82 18.11 -16.36
N GLN A 119 -14.55 19.21 -16.58
CA GLN A 119 -14.18 20.25 -17.55
C GLN A 119 -12.88 20.96 -17.16
N GLU A 120 -12.68 21.29 -15.89
CA GLU A 120 -11.44 21.91 -15.40
C GLU A 120 -10.23 20.99 -15.62
N GLN A 121 -10.37 19.69 -15.37
CA GLN A 121 -9.31 18.71 -15.62
C GLN A 121 -9.00 18.58 -17.12
N LYS A 122 -10.02 18.60 -17.98
CA LYS A 122 -9.84 18.60 -19.43
C LYS A 122 -9.07 19.85 -19.89
N ARG A 123 -9.46 21.04 -19.42
CA ARG A 123 -8.76 22.30 -19.69
C ARG A 123 -7.31 22.28 -19.20
N LYS A 124 -7.04 21.72 -18.01
CA LYS A 124 -5.67 21.56 -17.48
C LYS A 124 -4.84 20.61 -18.33
N LYS A 125 -5.42 19.51 -18.82
CA LYS A 125 -4.74 18.58 -19.74
C LYS A 125 -4.43 19.25 -21.08
N GLU A 126 -5.39 19.95 -21.66
CA GLU A 126 -5.20 20.72 -22.91
C GLU A 126 -4.13 21.81 -22.76
N ALA A 127 -4.14 22.56 -21.65
CA ALA A 127 -3.12 23.57 -21.37
C ALA A 127 -1.71 22.95 -21.20
N LYS A 128 -1.61 21.78 -20.58
CA LYS A 128 -0.33 21.05 -20.47
C LYS A 128 0.15 20.54 -21.83
N PHE A 129 -0.76 20.03 -22.66
CA PHE A 129 -0.43 19.61 -24.02
C PHE A 129 0.00 20.81 -24.88
N LYS A 130 -0.70 21.94 -24.79
CA LYS A 130 -0.33 23.17 -25.49
C LYS A 130 1.08 23.66 -25.08
N LYS A 131 1.41 23.65 -23.79
CA LYS A 131 2.77 23.96 -23.31
C LYS A 131 3.82 22.97 -23.84
N LEU A 132 3.45 21.69 -24.00
CA LEU A 132 4.34 20.68 -24.57
C LEU A 132 4.62 20.96 -26.05
N VAL A 133 3.58 21.30 -26.82
CA VAL A 133 3.71 21.72 -28.23
C VAL A 133 4.58 22.98 -28.35
N GLU A 134 4.35 23.99 -27.51
CA GLU A 134 5.16 25.21 -27.45
C GLU A 134 6.64 24.92 -27.12
N SER A 135 6.92 23.92 -26.28
CA SER A 135 8.30 23.54 -25.92
C SER A 135 9.04 22.72 -26.97
N LEU A 136 8.31 21.93 -27.76
CA LEU A 136 8.90 21.02 -28.76
C LEU A 136 8.91 21.63 -30.17
N GLY A 137 8.08 22.64 -30.44
CA GLY A 137 7.98 23.30 -31.75
C GLY A 137 7.32 22.44 -32.84
N ASP A 138 6.99 21.19 -32.53
CA ASP A 138 6.37 20.22 -33.44
C ASP A 138 5.21 19.51 -32.75
N GLU A 139 4.02 19.60 -33.36
CA GLU A 139 2.79 19.03 -32.84
C GLU A 139 2.74 17.49 -32.97
N GLU A 140 3.39 16.90 -33.98
CA GLU A 140 3.45 15.45 -34.18
C GLU A 140 4.34 14.80 -33.11
N LEU A 141 5.51 15.41 -32.86
CA LEU A 141 6.43 14.96 -31.82
C LEU A 141 5.80 15.10 -30.42
N ALA A 142 5.06 16.19 -30.17
CA ALA A 142 4.32 16.37 -28.93
C ALA A 142 3.24 15.31 -28.73
N LYS A 143 2.55 14.88 -29.79
CA LYS A 143 1.56 13.77 -29.74
C LYS A 143 2.23 12.43 -29.41
N GLU A 144 3.39 12.14 -29.97
CA GLU A 144 4.14 10.91 -29.65
C GLU A 144 4.63 10.91 -28.20
N VAL A 145 5.26 11.99 -27.75
CA VAL A 145 5.74 12.13 -26.37
C VAL A 145 4.58 12.05 -25.38
N TRP A 146 3.42 12.66 -25.71
CA TRP A 146 2.22 12.56 -24.90
C TRP A 146 1.68 11.12 -24.83
N LYS A 147 1.64 10.41 -25.97
CA LYS A 147 1.22 9.01 -26.00
C LYS A 147 2.14 8.14 -25.15
N LEU A 148 3.46 8.31 -25.24
CA LEU A 148 4.42 7.54 -24.45
C LEU A 148 4.27 7.80 -22.95
N LYS A 149 4.19 9.08 -22.55
CA LYS A 149 4.10 9.49 -21.15
C LYS A 149 2.81 9.05 -20.44
N TYR A 150 1.73 8.82 -21.20
CA TYR A 150 0.41 8.52 -20.66
C TYR A 150 -0.15 7.14 -21.06
N LYS A 151 0.52 6.35 -21.93
CA LYS A 151 0.18 4.94 -22.19
C LYS A 151 0.73 3.96 -21.16
N GLU A 152 1.81 4.28 -20.44
CA GLU A 152 2.40 3.38 -19.43
C GLU A 152 1.60 3.31 -18.11
N LYS A 153 0.43 3.95 -18.02
CA LYS A 153 -0.41 3.98 -16.81
C LYS A 153 -1.79 3.33 -16.96
N ALA A 154 -2.03 2.59 -18.05
CA ALA A 154 -3.27 1.85 -18.28
C ALA A 154 -3.09 0.36 -17.97
#